data_AF-A0A7Y2HL90-F1
#
_entry.id   AF-A0A7Y2HL90-F1
#
_cell.length_a   1.000
_cell.length_b   1.000
_cell.length_c   1.000
_cell.angle_alpha   90.00
_cell.angle_beta   90.00
_cell.angle_gamma   90.00
#
_symmetry.space_group_name_H-M   'P 1'
#
loop_
_entity.id
_entity.type
_entity.pdbx_description
1 polymer ?
#
loop_
_entity_poly.entity_id
_entity_poly.type
_entity_poly.pdbx_seq_one_letter_code
_entity_poly.pdbx_strand_id
1 'polypeptide(L)'
;MKKILLVLLVAGIFTACEQYDEDVLEMTGIYEGNVVGVTGPHTMSVSYDRGDEIVIEAPFDGFVWTQVFADVDDQEDSVKDINIYEQEIGPGVFIWGNGSYFQGTLQLDYTIDFGRELVDFRILASQFP
;
A
#
# COMPACT_ATOMS: atom_id res chain seq x y z
N MET A 1 14.02 45.70 12.78
CA MET A 1 12.76 44.93 12.83
C MET A 1 12.41 44.28 11.49
N LYS A 2 12.41 45.01 10.35
CA LYS A 2 12.15 44.42 9.00
C LYS A 2 13.05 43.23 8.61
N LYS A 3 14.31 43.21 9.04
CA LYS A 3 15.26 42.12 8.74
C LYS A 3 15.01 40.82 9.53
N ILE A 4 14.35 40.90 10.70
CA ILE A 4 14.06 39.73 11.54
C ILE A 4 12.85 38.96 10.99
N LEU A 5 11.87 39.69 10.44
CA LEU A 5 10.69 39.10 9.80
C LEU A 5 11.07 38.27 8.55
N LEU A 6 12.08 38.71 7.80
CA LEU A 6 12.57 38.00 6.61
C LEU A 6 13.29 36.69 6.98
N VAL A 7 14.04 36.66 8.09
CA VAL A 7 14.75 35.47 8.57
C VAL A 7 13.77 34.41 9.10
N LEU A 8 12.72 34.83 9.79
CA LEU A 8 11.64 33.93 10.22
C LEU A 8 10.84 33.36 9.04
N LEU A 9 10.62 34.16 7.98
CA LEU A 9 9.94 33.69 6.77
C LEU A 9 10.76 32.65 6.01
N VAL A 10 12.09 32.81 5.95
CA VAL A 10 12.98 31.85 5.28
C VAL A 10 13.18 30.58 6.11
N ALA A 11 13.22 30.68 7.44
CA ALA A 11 13.31 29.51 8.32
C ALA A 11 12.05 28.62 8.27
N GLY A 12 10.87 29.20 8.04
CA GLY A 12 9.61 28.44 7.91
C GLY A 12 9.47 27.66 6.60
N ILE A 13 10.25 27.98 5.57
CA ILE A 13 10.21 27.24 4.29
C ILE A 13 10.92 25.88 4.41
N PHE A 14 11.90 25.76 5.32
CA PHE A 14 12.65 24.50 5.50
C PHE A 14 11.94 23.47 6.40
N THR A 15 10.90 23.85 7.14
CA THR A 15 10.17 22.93 8.04
C THR A 15 8.89 22.36 7.41
N ALA A 16 8.55 22.76 6.19
CA ALA A 16 7.33 22.31 5.50
C ALA A 16 7.57 21.17 4.50
N CYS A 17 8.80 20.63 4.43
CA CYS A 17 8.99 19.31 3.84
C CYS A 17 8.45 18.28 4.82
N GLU A 18 7.21 17.82 4.63
CA GLU A 18 6.88 16.45 5.01
C GLU A 18 7.95 15.56 4.35
N GLN A 19 8.75 14.88 5.18
CA GLN A 19 9.64 13.85 4.67
C GLN A 19 8.74 12.73 4.19
N TYR A 20 8.48 12.70 2.88
CA TYR A 20 8.00 11.49 2.23
C TYR A 20 9.02 10.41 2.54
N ASP A 21 8.53 9.25 2.94
CA ASP A 21 9.37 8.08 2.99
C ASP A 21 9.69 7.70 1.54
N GLU A 22 10.92 8.00 1.10
CA GLU A 22 11.40 7.70 -0.25
C GLU A 22 11.28 6.19 -0.55
N ASP A 23 11.29 5.37 0.50
CA ASP A 23 11.14 3.93 0.40
C ASP A 23 9.70 3.52 0.06
N VAL A 24 8.68 4.21 0.56
CA VAL A 24 7.30 3.91 0.16
C VAL A 24 6.99 4.42 -1.26
N LEU A 25 7.65 5.49 -1.68
CA LEU A 25 7.38 6.11 -2.98
C LEU A 25 7.66 5.18 -4.16
N GLU A 26 8.65 4.29 -4.08
CA GLU A 26 8.96 3.37 -5.19
C GLU A 26 7.83 2.37 -5.46
N MET A 27 7.04 2.04 -4.43
CA MET A 27 5.91 1.13 -4.51
C MET A 27 4.65 1.81 -5.06
N THR A 28 4.63 3.14 -5.15
CA THR A 28 3.47 3.85 -5.68
C THR A 28 3.41 3.68 -7.20
N GLY A 29 2.27 3.22 -7.71
CA GLY A 29 2.10 3.01 -9.13
C GLY A 29 0.90 2.15 -9.50
N ILE A 30 0.83 1.83 -10.79
CA ILE A 30 -0.17 0.91 -11.34
C ILE A 30 0.53 -0.43 -11.55
N TYR A 31 -0.16 -1.51 -11.22
CA TYR A 31 0.34 -2.87 -11.34
C TYR A 31 -0.64 -3.72 -12.16
N GLU A 32 -0.10 -4.75 -12.79
CA GLU A 32 -0.86 -5.88 -13.30
C GLU A 32 -0.76 -7.03 -12.30
N GLY A 33 -1.87 -7.34 -11.62
CA GLY A 33 -1.96 -8.35 -10.56
C GLY A 33 -2.80 -9.56 -10.95
N ASN A 34 -2.45 -10.73 -10.44
CA ASN A 34 -3.22 -11.96 -10.59
C ASN A 34 -3.55 -12.51 -9.21
N VAL A 35 -4.84 -12.70 -8.92
CA VAL A 35 -5.29 -13.43 -7.73
C VAL A 35 -5.18 -14.92 -8.02
N VAL A 36 -4.40 -15.66 -7.23
CA VAL A 36 -4.17 -17.09 -7.43
C VAL A 36 -5.50 -17.85 -7.35
N GLY A 37 -5.80 -18.62 -8.39
CA GLY A 37 -7.03 -19.41 -8.47
C GLY A 37 -8.24 -18.65 -9.01
N VAL A 38 -8.11 -17.35 -9.32
CA VAL A 38 -9.14 -16.55 -9.99
C VAL A 38 -8.71 -16.23 -11.44
N THR A 39 -9.67 -15.87 -12.28
CA THR A 39 -9.43 -15.66 -13.72
C THR A 39 -8.89 -14.27 -14.02
N GLY A 40 -7.76 -14.25 -14.73
CA GLY A 40 -7.25 -13.09 -15.45
C GLY A 40 -6.26 -12.23 -14.66
N PRO A 41 -5.52 -11.37 -15.37
CA PRO A 41 -4.85 -10.25 -14.74
C PRO A 41 -5.85 -9.11 -14.48
N HIS A 42 -5.60 -8.38 -13.42
CA HIS A 42 -6.36 -7.23 -12.98
C HIS A 42 -5.43 -6.03 -12.86
N THR A 43 -5.90 -4.87 -13.28
CA THR A 43 -5.23 -3.61 -12.97
C THR A 43 -5.48 -3.28 -11.50
N MET A 44 -4.42 -3.06 -10.76
CA MET A 44 -4.45 -2.59 -9.37
C MET A 44 -3.61 -1.33 -9.24
N SER A 45 -3.89 -0.52 -8.23
CA SER A 45 -3.11 0.68 -7.93
C SER A 45 -2.64 0.67 -6.49
N VAL A 46 -1.40 1.08 -6.29
CA VAL A 46 -0.80 1.31 -4.98
C VAL A 46 -0.49 2.80 -4.89
N SER A 47 -0.90 3.45 -3.81
CA SER A 47 -0.61 4.86 -3.56
C SER A 47 -0.16 5.09 -2.13
N TYR A 48 0.78 6.01 -1.95
CA TYR A 48 1.14 6.56 -0.65
C TYR A 48 -0.06 7.18 0.09
N ASP A 49 -0.17 6.95 1.41
CA ASP A 49 -1.09 7.68 2.29
C ASP A 49 -0.36 8.63 3.24
N ARG A 50 0.31 8.10 4.28
CA ARG A 50 1.03 8.86 5.31
C ARG A 50 2.09 7.99 5.99
N GLY A 51 3.24 8.57 6.31
CA GLY A 51 4.34 7.82 6.95
C GLY A 51 4.79 6.66 6.07
N ASP A 52 4.73 5.45 6.63
CA ASP A 52 4.96 4.13 6.04
C ASP A 52 3.69 3.47 5.47
N GLU A 53 2.53 4.13 5.57
CA GLU A 53 1.25 3.56 5.11
C GLU A 53 1.02 3.73 3.59
N ILE A 54 0.53 2.67 2.95
CA ILE A 54 0.04 2.63 1.57
C ILE A 54 -1.45 2.27 1.50
N VAL A 55 -2.09 2.69 0.41
CA VAL A 55 -3.42 2.24 0.00
C VAL A 55 -3.29 1.39 -1.26
N ILE A 56 -3.92 0.22 -1.25
CA ILE A 56 -3.95 -0.73 -2.35
C ILE A 56 -5.39 -0.87 -2.81
N GLU A 57 -5.67 -0.49 -4.06
CA GLU A 57 -6.97 -0.72 -4.69
C GLU A 57 -6.88 -1.89 -5.65
N ALA A 58 -7.58 -2.97 -5.34
CA ALA A 58 -7.52 -4.22 -6.09
C ALA A 58 -8.80 -5.05 -5.90
N PRO A 59 -9.03 -6.05 -6.78
CA PRO A 59 -10.02 -7.09 -6.53
C PRO A 59 -9.46 -8.18 -5.62
N PHE A 60 -9.48 -7.96 -4.31
CA PHE A 60 -8.91 -8.91 -3.36
C PHE A 60 -9.62 -10.27 -3.37
N ASP A 61 -10.90 -10.34 -3.73
CA ASP A 61 -11.61 -11.61 -3.96
C ASP A 61 -11.61 -12.05 -5.45
N GLY A 62 -11.01 -11.24 -6.33
CA GLY A 62 -11.01 -11.40 -7.78
C GLY A 62 -12.26 -10.90 -8.49
N PHE A 63 -13.23 -10.29 -7.79
CA PHE A 63 -14.50 -9.85 -8.34
C PHE A 63 -14.87 -8.39 -8.02
N VAL A 64 -14.61 -7.93 -6.79
CA VAL A 64 -15.03 -6.62 -6.29
C VAL A 64 -13.83 -5.79 -5.91
N TRP A 65 -13.75 -4.58 -6.46
CA TRP A 65 -12.68 -3.63 -6.18
C TRP A 65 -12.92 -3.01 -4.82
N THR A 66 -11.91 -3.07 -3.96
CA THR A 66 -11.91 -2.41 -2.66
C THR A 66 -10.55 -1.79 -2.39
N GLN A 67 -10.53 -0.83 -1.48
CA GLN A 67 -9.33 -0.21 -0.96
C GLN A 67 -8.93 -0.92 0.34
N VAL A 68 -7.64 -1.19 0.47
CA VAL A 68 -7.03 -1.82 1.64
C VAL A 68 -5.80 -1.01 2.03
N PHE A 69 -5.72 -0.67 3.30
CA PHE A 69 -4.57 0.02 3.87
C PHE A 69 -3.55 -1.00 4.36
N ALA A 70 -2.27 -0.71 4.15
CA ALA A 70 -1.18 -1.55 4.62
C ALA A 70 -0.03 -0.69 5.12
N ASP A 71 0.69 -1.21 6.10
CA ASP A 71 1.93 -0.65 6.63
C ASP A 71 3.13 -1.26 5.89
N VAL A 72 4.18 -0.48 5.68
CA VAL A 72 5.38 -0.91 4.95
C VAL A 72 6.61 -0.79 5.83
N ASP A 73 7.18 -1.94 6.19
CA ASP A 73 8.41 -2.03 6.98
C ASP A 73 9.60 -2.31 6.05
N ASP A 74 10.67 -1.53 6.17
CA ASP A 74 11.93 -1.83 5.50
C ASP A 74 12.74 -2.84 6.32
N GLN A 75 12.89 -4.08 5.83
CA GLN A 75 13.62 -5.13 6.54
C GLN A 75 15.07 -5.29 6.09
N GLU A 76 15.41 -4.94 4.84
CA GLU A 76 16.77 -4.88 4.27
C GLU A 76 16.72 -4.06 2.97
N ASP A 77 17.82 -3.39 2.55
CA ASP A 77 17.97 -2.43 1.42
C ASP A 77 17.29 -2.75 0.06
N SER A 78 16.64 -3.90 -0.11
CA SER A 78 15.95 -4.29 -1.35
C SER A 78 14.57 -4.94 -1.20
N VAL A 79 14.17 -5.43 -0.02
CA VAL A 79 12.89 -6.11 0.18
C VAL A 79 12.09 -5.37 1.25
N LYS A 80 10.86 -4.98 0.88
CA LYS A 80 9.92 -4.30 1.76
C LYS A 80 8.88 -5.29 2.22
N ASP A 81 8.64 -5.34 3.52
CA ASP A 81 7.55 -6.13 4.10
C ASP A 81 6.29 -5.27 4.16
N ILE A 82 5.16 -5.89 3.87
CA ILE A 82 3.86 -5.23 3.83
C ILE A 82 2.96 -5.91 4.84
N ASN A 83 2.32 -5.14 5.71
CA ASN A 83 1.40 -5.65 6.71
C ASN A 83 0.01 -5.06 6.49
N ILE A 84 -0.93 -5.92 6.09
CA ILE A 84 -2.35 -5.55 5.98
C ILE A 84 -2.97 -5.80 7.35
N TYR A 85 -3.16 -4.73 8.11
CA TYR A 85 -3.86 -4.81 9.38
C TYR A 85 -5.34 -5.18 9.19
N GLU A 86 -5.92 -5.79 10.23
CA GLU A 86 -7.34 -6.16 10.23
C GLU A 86 -8.23 -4.93 10.04
N GLN A 87 -9.00 -4.93 8.96
CA GLN A 87 -9.89 -3.82 8.60
C GLN A 87 -11.16 -4.32 7.92
N GLU A 88 -12.23 -3.55 8.05
CA GLU A 88 -13.52 -3.84 7.41
C GLU A 88 -13.53 -3.28 5.97
N ILE A 89 -13.69 -4.16 4.98
CA ILE A 89 -13.76 -3.80 3.54
C ILE A 89 -15.19 -3.83 2.96
N GLY A 90 -16.15 -4.24 3.78
CA GLY A 90 -17.57 -4.25 3.46
C GLY A 90 -18.36 -4.66 4.70
N PRO A 91 -19.71 -4.51 4.72
CA PRO A 91 -20.49 -4.78 5.91
C PRO A 91 -20.29 -6.20 6.46
N GLY A 92 -19.58 -6.32 7.58
CA GLY A 92 -19.23 -7.61 8.19
C GLY A 92 -18.21 -8.44 7.42
N VAL A 93 -17.42 -7.81 6.53
CA VAL A 93 -16.34 -8.44 5.77
C VAL A 93 -15.01 -7.83 6.16
N PHE A 94 -14.10 -8.65 6.66
CA PHE A 94 -12.79 -8.21 7.17
C PHE A 94 -11.66 -8.80 6.34
N ILE A 95 -10.55 -8.07 6.26
CA ILE A 95 -9.31 -8.52 5.61
C ILE A 95 -8.10 -8.22 6.50
N TRP A 96 -7.15 -9.14 6.51
CA TRP A 96 -5.82 -8.96 7.09
C TRP A 96 -4.83 -9.86 6.36
N GLY A 97 -3.54 -9.57 6.46
CA GLY A 97 -2.53 -10.34 5.74
C GLY A 97 -1.15 -9.73 5.80
N ASN A 98 -0.24 -10.33 5.04
CA ASN A 98 1.11 -9.83 4.89
C ASN A 98 1.50 -9.85 3.41
N GLY A 99 2.60 -9.24 3.06
CA GLY A 99 3.11 -9.23 1.72
C GLY A 99 4.55 -8.78 1.68
N SER A 100 5.07 -8.72 0.46
CA SER A 100 6.37 -8.14 0.22
C SER A 100 6.43 -7.45 -1.13
N TYR A 101 7.34 -6.48 -1.22
CA TYR A 101 7.71 -5.82 -2.45
C TYR A 101 9.21 -5.96 -2.71
N PHE A 102 9.55 -6.28 -3.96
CA PHE A 102 10.93 -6.34 -4.43
C PHE A 102 10.98 -5.98 -5.92
N GLN A 103 11.71 -4.92 -6.26
CA GLN A 103 12.01 -4.52 -7.65
C GLN A 103 10.79 -4.51 -8.57
N GLY A 104 9.75 -3.75 -8.20
CA GLY A 104 8.52 -3.65 -9.00
C GLY A 104 7.58 -4.86 -8.90
N THR A 105 7.93 -5.89 -8.14
CA THR A 105 7.07 -7.05 -7.90
C THR A 105 6.45 -6.97 -6.52
N LEU A 106 5.13 -7.17 -6.45
CA LEU A 106 4.34 -7.18 -5.24
C LEU A 106 3.73 -8.58 -5.04
N GLN A 107 3.88 -9.16 -3.85
CA GLN A 107 3.12 -10.33 -3.42
C GLN A 107 2.32 -9.98 -2.17
N LEU A 108 1.03 -10.30 -2.15
CA LEU A 108 0.18 -10.18 -0.97
C LEU A 108 -0.44 -11.55 -0.66
N ASP A 109 -0.36 -11.96 0.60
CA ASP A 109 -0.95 -13.16 1.19
C ASP A 109 -1.92 -12.73 2.28
N TYR A 110 -3.22 -12.90 2.07
CA TYR A 110 -4.25 -12.34 2.95
C TYR A 110 -5.43 -13.27 3.14
N THR A 111 -6.11 -13.11 4.26
CA THR A 111 -7.35 -13.81 4.59
C THR A 111 -8.49 -12.82 4.52
N ILE A 112 -9.60 -13.21 3.88
CA ILE A 112 -10.87 -12.49 3.96
C ILE A 112 -11.83 -13.29 4.83
N ASP A 113 -12.39 -12.64 5.85
CA ASP A 113 -13.52 -13.14 6.64
C ASP A 113 -14.83 -12.58 6.07
N PHE A 114 -15.65 -13.45 5.48
CA PHE A 114 -16.99 -13.11 5.00
C PHE A 114 -18.08 -13.29 6.08
N GLY A 115 -17.68 -13.43 7.35
CA GLY A 115 -18.51 -13.66 8.53
C GLY A 115 -19.01 -15.10 8.71
N ARG A 116 -18.95 -15.92 7.66
CA ARG A 116 -19.30 -17.36 7.67
C ARG A 116 -18.16 -18.26 7.28
N GLU A 117 -17.20 -17.72 6.55
CA GLU A 117 -16.07 -18.44 6.00
C GLU A 117 -14.84 -17.53 6.01
N LEU A 118 -13.71 -18.15 6.32
CA LEU A 118 -12.38 -17.57 6.17
C LEU A 118 -11.78 -18.16 4.91
N VAL A 119 -11.33 -17.31 4.00
CA VAL A 119 -10.73 -17.72 2.74
C VAL A 119 -9.37 -17.06 2.58
N ASP A 120 -8.34 -17.87 2.36
CA ASP A 120 -6.99 -17.39 2.10
C ASP A 120 -6.79 -17.15 0.60
N PHE A 121 -6.21 -16.01 0.28
CA PHE A 121 -5.93 -15.55 -1.06
C PHE A 121 -4.46 -15.14 -1.20
N ARG A 122 -4.02 -15.09 -2.45
CA ARG A 122 -2.73 -14.54 -2.83
C ARG A 122 -2.86 -13.67 -4.07
N ILE A 123 -2.30 -12.47 -4.05
CA ILE A 123 -2.06 -11.65 -5.25
C ILE A 123 -0.57 -11.67 -5.57
N LEU A 124 -0.25 -11.88 -6.85
CA LEU A 124 1.06 -11.63 -7.43
C LEU A 124 0.93 -10.54 -8.48
N ALA A 125 1.71 -9.47 -8.36
CA ALA A 125 1.60 -8.33 -9.26
C ALA A 125 2.95 -7.75 -9.66
N SER A 126 2.99 -7.19 -10.87
CA SER A 126 4.15 -6.47 -11.40
C SER A 126 3.76 -5.04 -11.78
N GLN A 127 4.55 -4.07 -11.33
CA GLN A 127 4.41 -2.66 -11.63
C GLN A 127 4.57 -2.43 -13.13
N PHE A 128 3.71 -1.59 -13.72
CA PHE A 128 3.90 -1.15 -15.10
C PHE A 128 5.20 -0.33 -15.21
N PRO A 129 6.00 -0.54 -16.28
CA PRO A 129 7.23 0.21 -16.51
C PRO A 129 6.99 1.68 -16.86
#